data_AF-A0A8G1RJB6-F1
#
_entry.id   AF-A0A8G1RJB6-F1
#
_cell.length_a   1.000
_cell.length_b   1.000
_cell.length_c   1.000
_cell.angle_alpha   90.00
_cell.angle_beta   90.00
_cell.angle_gamma   90.00
#
_symmetry.space_group_name_H-M   'P 1'
#
loop_
_entity.id
_entity.type
_entity.pdbx_description
1 polymer ?
#
loop_
_entity_poly.entity_id
_entity_poly.type
_entity_poly.pdbx_seq_one_letter_code
_entity_poly.pdbx_strand_id
1 'polypeptide(L)'
;MALPPPHKPNTLSLHLLDRGSPSTFHWTLYLTTSPPHGQTFHLINAPGSDLWTFDSQTTEDITHGGRLLVALELGEIEPALHAAVAERLAQVSAGYSTNF
;
A
#
# COMPACT_ATOMS: atom_id res chain seq x y z
N MET A 1 -10.57 -12.10 -15.30
CA MET A 1 -9.55 -11.22 -14.70
C MET A 1 -8.24 -11.98 -14.72
N ALA A 2 -7.17 -11.39 -15.23
CA ALA A 2 -5.83 -11.97 -15.09
C ALA A 2 -5.43 -11.91 -13.62
N LEU A 3 -4.78 -12.95 -13.10
CA LEU A 3 -4.19 -12.91 -11.77
C LEU A 3 -3.12 -11.81 -11.75
N PRO A 4 -3.04 -10.99 -10.70
CA PRO A 4 -1.95 -10.03 -10.58
C PRO A 4 -0.61 -10.77 -10.65
N PRO A 5 0.39 -10.22 -11.38
CA PRO A 5 1.69 -10.86 -11.51
C PRO A 5 2.32 -11.08 -10.13
N PRO A 6 3.11 -12.16 -9.96
CA PRO A 6 3.77 -12.44 -8.69
C PRO A 6 4.66 -11.26 -8.28
N HIS A 7 4.55 -10.84 -7.03
CA HIS A 7 5.37 -9.77 -6.49
C HIS A 7 6.85 -10.16 -6.53
N LYS A 8 7.68 -9.30 -7.11
CA LYS A 8 9.14 -9.45 -7.06
C LYS A 8 9.63 -9.01 -5.68
N PRO A 9 10.66 -9.67 -5.11
CA PRO A 9 11.31 -9.17 -3.90
C PRO A 9 11.74 -7.71 -4.05
N ASN A 10 11.83 -7.01 -2.94
CA ASN A 10 12.35 -5.64 -2.85
C ASN A 10 11.61 -4.61 -3.72
N THR A 11 10.39 -4.92 -4.17
CA THR A 11 9.68 -4.08 -5.14
C THR A 11 8.58 -3.28 -4.47
N LEU A 12 8.58 -1.97 -4.68
CA LEU A 12 7.49 -1.08 -4.30
C LEU A 12 6.44 -1.05 -5.41
N SER A 13 5.18 -1.24 -5.05
CA SER A 13 4.04 -1.22 -5.97
C SER A 13 2.88 -0.40 -5.40
N LEU A 14 2.08 0.21 -6.27
CA LEU A 14 0.80 0.81 -5.94
C LEU A 14 -0.32 -0.23 -6.15
N HIS A 15 -1.06 -0.53 -5.10
CA HIS A 15 -2.16 -1.50 -5.12
C HIS A 15 -3.52 -0.82 -5.01
N LEU A 16 -4.50 -1.36 -5.74
CA LEU A 16 -5.91 -1.06 -5.59
C LEU A 16 -6.63 -2.29 -5.02
N LEU A 17 -7.27 -2.12 -3.86
CA LEU A 17 -7.98 -3.16 -3.13
C LEU A 17 -9.48 -2.89 -3.11
N ASP A 18 -10.30 -3.92 -3.32
CA ASP A 18 -11.73 -3.93 -3.02
C ASP A 18 -11.96 -4.08 -1.50
N ARG A 19 -12.78 -3.21 -0.88
CA ARG A 19 -13.04 -3.29 0.58
C ARG A 19 -14.19 -4.21 0.98
N GLY A 20 -14.84 -4.88 0.03
CA GLY A 20 -15.95 -5.80 0.25
C GLY A 20 -17.32 -5.12 0.41
N SER A 21 -17.45 -3.87 -0.03
CA SER A 21 -18.71 -3.11 -0.04
C SER A 21 -18.87 -2.34 -1.35
N PRO A 22 -20.10 -2.17 -1.88
CA PRO A 22 -20.33 -1.52 -3.16
C PRO A 22 -19.64 -0.16 -3.28
N SER A 23 -18.86 0.01 -4.36
CA SER A 23 -18.13 1.25 -4.66
C SER A 23 -17.13 1.69 -3.59
N THR A 24 -16.60 0.75 -2.79
CA THR A 24 -15.56 1.04 -1.80
C THR A 24 -14.24 0.40 -2.19
N PHE A 25 -13.23 1.25 -2.38
CA PHE A 25 -11.90 0.83 -2.78
C PHE A 25 -10.86 1.47 -1.85
N HIS A 26 -9.66 0.89 -1.83
CA HIS A 26 -8.55 1.39 -1.05
C HIS A 26 -7.26 1.36 -1.86
N TRP A 27 -6.54 2.47 -1.86
CA TRP A 27 -5.20 2.55 -2.41
C TRP A 27 -4.18 2.31 -1.30
N THR A 28 -3.17 1.48 -1.59
CA THR A 28 -2.07 1.24 -0.65
C THR A 28 -0.76 1.12 -1.42
N LEU A 29 0.32 1.58 -0.82
CA LEU A 29 1.67 1.23 -1.27
C LEU A 29 2.05 -0.09 -0.63
N TYR A 30 2.64 -0.98 -1.42
CA TYR A 30 3.10 -2.27 -0.96
C TYR A 30 4.57 -2.45 -1.30
N LEU A 31 5.40 -2.64 -0.28
CA LEU A 31 6.80 -3.02 -0.45
C LEU A 31 6.92 -4.51 -0.20
N THR A 32 7.25 -5.25 -1.25
CA THR A 32 7.54 -6.67 -1.14
C THR A 32 8.90 -6.83 -0.49
N THR A 33 8.99 -7.50 0.65
CA THR A 33 10.28 -7.81 1.29
C THR A 33 10.77 -9.16 0.78
N SER A 34 9.99 -10.21 1.00
CA SER A 34 10.22 -11.55 0.47
C SER A 34 8.87 -12.21 0.17
N PRO A 35 8.55 -12.54 -1.10
CA PRO A 35 7.24 -13.12 -1.44
C PRO A 35 6.90 -14.35 -0.57
N PRO A 36 5.66 -14.47 -0.06
CA PRO A 36 4.52 -13.56 -0.25
C PRO A 36 4.49 -12.33 0.69
N HIS A 37 5.45 -12.23 1.61
CA HIS A 37 5.54 -11.19 2.63
C HIS A 37 5.92 -9.82 2.08
N GLY A 38 5.43 -8.81 2.78
CA GLY A 38 5.78 -7.42 2.54
C GLY A 38 5.22 -6.51 3.61
N GLN A 39 5.21 -5.22 3.30
CA GLN A 39 4.70 -4.18 4.17
C GLN A 39 3.75 -3.29 3.39
N THR A 40 2.59 -3.03 3.98
CA THR A 40 1.63 -2.05 3.48
C THR A 40 1.90 -0.69 4.09
N PHE A 41 1.64 0.35 3.31
CA PHE A 41 1.62 1.74 3.75
C PHE A 41 0.39 2.41 3.18
N HIS A 42 -0.46 2.93 4.05
CA HIS A 42 -1.67 3.61 3.64
C HIS A 42 -2.05 4.72 4.59
N LEU A 43 -2.88 5.63 4.08
CA LEU A 43 -3.59 6.58 4.90
C LEU A 43 -4.98 6.00 5.17
N ILE A 44 -5.40 6.04 6.43
CA ILE A 44 -6.71 5.59 6.87
C ILE A 44 -7.44 6.73 7.58
N ASN A 45 -8.76 6.76 7.46
CA ASN A 45 -9.61 7.63 8.25
C ASN A 45 -10.77 6.82 8.84
N ALA A 46 -11.22 7.21 10.03
CA ALA A 46 -12.39 6.58 10.64
C ALA A 46 -13.67 7.02 9.90
N PRO A 47 -14.72 6.18 9.86
CA PRO A 47 -16.01 6.59 9.34
C PRO A 47 -16.50 7.89 9.99
N GLY A 48 -16.81 8.90 9.17
CA GLY A 48 -17.25 10.22 9.65
C GLY A 48 -16.12 11.16 10.11
N SER A 49 -14.86 10.78 9.97
CA SER A 49 -13.71 11.63 10.28
C SER A 49 -13.05 12.20 9.02
N ASP A 50 -12.65 13.46 9.10
CA ASP A 50 -11.80 14.18 8.15
C ASP A 50 -10.30 14.03 8.47
N LEU A 51 -9.96 13.40 9.60
CA LEU A 51 -8.59 13.14 10.00
C LEU A 51 -8.05 11.88 9.31
N TRP A 52 -6.97 12.05 8.56
CA TRP A 52 -6.21 10.96 7.95
C TRP A 52 -4.97 10.63 8.79
N THR A 53 -4.77 9.34 9.02
CA THR A 53 -3.65 8.81 9.80
C THR A 53 -2.85 7.84 8.94
N PHE A 54 -1.52 7.94 9.00
CA PHE A 54 -0.63 6.96 8.41
C PHE A 54 -0.66 5.66 9.22
N ASP A 55 -0.88 4.54 8.53
CA ASP A 55 -0.80 3.20 9.09
C ASP A 55 0.12 2.33 8.22
N SER A 56 0.89 1.47 8.87
CA SER A 56 1.81 0.55 8.22
C SER A 56 1.81 -0.79 8.93
N GLN A 57 1.69 -1.86 8.15
CA GLN A 57 1.52 -3.20 8.69
C GLN A 57 2.33 -4.21 7.86
N THR A 58 3.02 -5.10 8.55
CA THR A 58 3.56 -6.31 7.90
C THR A 58 2.40 -7.14 7.41
N THR A 59 2.47 -7.61 6.17
CA THR A 59 1.44 -8.42 5.53
C THR A 59 2.08 -9.71 5.04
N GLU A 60 1.50 -10.85 5.41
CA GLU A 60 2.00 -12.16 4.99
C GLU A 60 1.55 -12.52 3.56
N ASP A 61 0.38 -12.05 3.15
CA ASP A 61 -0.13 -12.22 1.79
C ASP A 61 -1.16 -11.14 1.47
N ILE A 62 -0.78 -10.17 0.63
CA ILE A 62 -1.69 -9.09 0.22
C ILE A 62 -2.68 -9.52 -0.86
N THR A 63 -2.43 -10.68 -1.49
CA THR A 63 -3.38 -11.29 -2.43
C THR A 63 -4.46 -12.09 -1.70
N HIS A 64 -4.28 -12.33 -0.40
CA HIS A 64 -5.21 -13.13 0.41
C HIS A 64 -6.61 -12.51 0.42
N GLY A 65 -7.60 -13.32 0.03
CA GLY A 65 -9.01 -12.92 -0.05
C GLY A 65 -9.46 -12.34 -1.40
N GLY A 66 -8.60 -12.33 -2.43
CA GLY A 66 -9.02 -11.99 -3.81
C GLY A 66 -9.46 -10.54 -4.01
N ARG A 67 -9.07 -9.65 -3.09
CA ARG A 67 -9.46 -8.24 -3.09
C ARG A 67 -8.49 -7.35 -3.86
N LEU A 68 -7.32 -7.86 -4.27
CA LEU A 68 -6.37 -7.13 -5.11
C LEU A 68 -6.90 -7.03 -6.53
N LEU A 69 -7.25 -5.81 -6.95
CA LEU A 69 -7.75 -5.52 -8.28
C LEU A 69 -6.62 -5.15 -9.24
N VAL A 70 -5.64 -4.38 -8.75
CA VAL A 70 -4.51 -3.88 -9.54
C VAL A 70 -3.26 -3.86 -8.68
N ALA A 71 -2.13 -4.25 -9.26
CA ALA A 71 -0.79 -3.99 -8.74
C ALA A 71 0.05 -3.33 -9.84
N LEU A 72 0.46 -2.08 -9.60
CA LEU A 72 1.33 -1.32 -10.50
C LEU A 72 2.73 -1.22 -9.87
N GLU A 73 3.71 -1.87 -10.50
CA GLU A 73 5.11 -1.79 -10.12
C GLU A 73 5.62 -0.35 -10.29
N LEU A 74 6.20 0.22 -9.22
CA LEU A 74 6.82 1.54 -9.23
C LEU A 74 8.34 1.44 -9.38
N GLY A 75 8.95 0.41 -8.78
CA GLY A 75 10.37 0.13 -8.90
C GLY A 75 10.92 -0.74 -7.78
N GLU A 76 12.18 -1.15 -7.95
CA GLU A 76 12.94 -1.87 -6.93
C GLU A 76 13.54 -0.89 -5.90
N ILE A 77 13.52 -1.29 -4.64
CA ILE A 77 14.06 -0.57 -3.49
C ILE A 77 15.14 -1.45 -2.87
N GLU A 78 16.36 -0.94 -2.80
CA GLU A 78 17.46 -1.64 -2.12
C GLU A 78 17.05 -2.05 -0.69
N PRO A 79 17.30 -3.30 -0.24
CA PRO A 79 16.87 -3.79 1.07
C PRO A 79 17.27 -2.88 2.24
N ALA A 80 18.46 -2.28 2.17
CA ALA A 80 18.96 -1.35 3.18
C ALA A 80 18.11 -0.08 3.34
N LEU A 81 17.29 0.26 2.33
CA LEU A 81 16.44 1.44 2.31
C LEU A 81 14.99 1.18 2.73
N HIS A 82 14.59 -0.07 2.99
CA HIS A 82 13.19 -0.42 3.31
C HIS A 82 12.67 0.35 4.52
N ALA A 83 13.44 0.41 5.61
CA ALA A 83 13.09 1.18 6.79
C ALA A 83 13.02 2.69 6.50
N ALA A 84 13.97 3.22 5.75
CA ALA A 84 14.00 4.63 5.38
C ALA A 84 12.78 5.02 4.52
N VAL A 85 12.30 4.14 3.63
CA VAL A 85 11.06 4.36 2.86
C VAL A 85 9.87 4.47 3.81
N ALA A 86 9.72 3.56 4.77
CA ALA A 86 8.63 3.61 5.75
C ALA A 86 8.66 4.92 6.57
N GLU A 87 9.83 5.32 7.05
CA GLU A 87 10.02 6.57 7.79
C GLU A 87 9.66 7.81 6.95
N ARG A 88 10.04 7.84 5.67
CA ARG A 88 9.71 8.96 4.77
C ARG A 88 8.22 9.02 4.46
N LEU A 89 7.57 7.89 4.23
CA LEU A 89 6.13 7.84 4.02
C LEU A 89 5.35 8.33 5.25
N ALA A 90 5.81 8.00 6.45
CA ALA A 90 5.21 8.47 7.71
C ALA A 90 5.32 9.98 7.92
N GLN A 91 6.26 10.66 7.25
CA GLN A 91 6.46 12.10 7.34
C GLN A 91 5.59 12.90 6.34
N VAL A 92 4.91 12.23 5.42
CA VAL A 92 4.05 12.89 4.44
C VAL A 92 2.81 13.45 5.13
N SER A 93 2.60 14.76 5.05
CA SER A 93 1.42 15.41 5.63
C SER A 93 0.18 15.10 4.81
N ALA A 94 -0.77 14.38 5.43
CA ALA A 94 -2.08 14.10 4.87
C ALA A 94 -3.07 15.21 5.26
N GLY A 95 -2.90 16.38 4.65
CA GLY A 95 -3.77 17.54 4.85
C GLY A 95 -4.32 18.07 3.53
N TYR A 96 -5.43 18.81 3.62
CA TYR A 96 -5.91 19.58 2.48
C TYR A 96 -4.80 20.55 2.03
N SER A 97 -4.53 20.56 0.73
CA SER A 97 -3.52 21.40 0.11
C SER A 97 -4.05 21.97 -1.19
N THR A 98 -3.82 23.26 -1.43
CA THR A 98 -4.10 23.94 -2.71
C THR A 98 -2.88 23.98 -3.62
N ASN A 99 -1.79 23.32 -3.23
CA ASN A 99 -0.48 23.43 -3.91
C ASN A 99 -0.32 22.47 -5.10
N PHE A 100 -1.37 21.76 -5.51
CA PHE A 100 -1.40 20.88 -6.68
C PHE A 100 -2.75 20.95 -7.38
#